data_AF-A0A968TP59-F1
#
_entry.id   AF-A0A968TP59-F1
#
_cell.length_a   1.000
_cell.length_b   1.000
_cell.length_c   1.000
_cell.angle_alpha   90.00
_cell.angle_beta   90.00
_cell.angle_gamma   90.00
#
_symmetry.space_group_name_H-M   'P 1'
#
loop_
_entity.id
_entity.type
_entity.pdbx_description
1 polymer ?
#
loop_
_entity_poly.entity_id
_entity_poly.type
_entity_poly.pdbx_seq_one_letter_code
_entity_poly.pdbx_strand_id
1 'polypeptide(L)' 'MAAKKRKPEIRVFVEEDLDRRLKALAGLKDTSLSGLVNEAIEFYINHNAEAQRLIKRFNLEDLSDLEE' A
#
# COMPACT_ATOMS: atom_id res chain seq x y z
N MET A 1 3.60 -24.47 -17.82
CA MET A 1 3.59 -22.99 -17.80
C MET A 1 3.73 -22.56 -16.35
N ALA A 2 4.81 -21.88 -15.97
CA ALA A 2 4.99 -21.44 -14.58
C ALA A 2 3.92 -20.38 -14.25
N ALA A 3 3.12 -20.63 -13.21
CA ALA A 3 2.12 -19.69 -12.75
C ALA A 3 2.83 -18.41 -12.28
N LYS A 4 2.57 -17.29 -12.96
CA LYS A 4 3.12 -15.98 -12.60
C LYS A 4 2.67 -15.69 -11.16
N LYS A 5 3.61 -15.68 -10.19
CA LYS A 5 3.31 -15.43 -8.76
C LYS A 5 2.50 -14.13 -8.70
N ARG A 6 1.24 -14.22 -8.27
CA ARG A 6 0.36 -13.06 -8.20
C ARG A 6 0.90 -12.13 -7.12
N LYS A 7 0.95 -10.82 -7.41
CA LYS A 7 1.27 -9.84 -6.37
C LYS A 7 0.22 -9.94 -5.25
N PRO A 8 0.61 -9.82 -3.97
CA PRO A 8 -0.36 -9.74 -2.88
C PRO A 8 -1.38 -8.62 -3.13
N GLU A 9 -2.66 -8.87 -2.83
CA GLU A 9 -3.76 -7.93 -3.03
C GLU A 9 -4.28 -7.48 -1.66
N ILE A 10 -4.42 -6.15 -1.48
CA ILE A 10 -5.03 -5.56 -0.30
C ILE A 10 -6.41 -5.03 -0.69
N ARG A 11 -7.46 -5.49 0.00
CA ARG A 11 -8.84 -5.00 -0.16
C ARG A 11 -9.24 -4.19 1.07
N VAL A 12 -9.69 -2.97 0.84
CA VAL A 12 -10.13 -2.05 1.90
C VAL A 12 -11.47 -1.43 1.53
N PHE A 13 -12.30 -1.21 2.55
CA PHE A 13 -13.52 -0.42 2.42
C PHE A 13 -13.22 1.02 2.81
N VAL A 14 -13.69 1.96 2.01
CA VAL A 14 -13.54 3.40 2.25
C VAL A 14 -14.89 4.07 2.09
N GLU A 15 -15.04 5.25 2.70
CA GLU A 15 -16.21 6.09 2.47
C GLU A 15 -16.31 6.52 1.01
N GLU A 16 -17.55 6.68 0.52
CA GLU A 16 -17.83 6.99 -0.88
C GLU A 16 -17.12 8.27 -1.35
N ASP A 17 -17.10 9.30 -0.50
CA ASP A 17 -16.42 10.56 -0.82
C ASP A 17 -14.91 10.40 -0.98
N LEU A 18 -14.29 9.51 -0.19
CA LEU A 18 -12.87 9.24 -0.30
C LEU A 18 -12.57 8.46 -1.60
N ASP A 19 -13.38 7.46 -1.96
CA ASP A 19 -13.25 6.73 -3.23
C ASP A 19 -13.29 7.68 -4.44
N ARG A 20 -14.27 8.59 -4.45
CA ARG A 20 -14.42 9.60 -5.51
C ARG A 20 -13.19 10.51 -5.60
N ARG A 21 -12.67 10.98 -4.46
CA ARG A 21 -11.45 11.82 -4.40
C ARG A 21 -10.22 11.08 -4.91
N LEU A 22 -10.02 9.83 -4.50
CA LEU A 22 -8.88 9.02 -4.93
C LEU A 22 -8.89 8.76 -6.44
N LYS A 23 -10.06 8.43 -7.01
CA LYS A 23 -10.21 8.23 -8.46
C LYS A 23 -9.92 9.51 -9.25
N ALA A 24 -10.44 10.66 -8.78
CA ALA A 24 -10.16 11.94 -9.42
C ALA A 24 -8.67 12.30 -9.36
N LEU A 25 -8.02 12.11 -8.21
CA LEU A 25 -6.59 12.35 -8.04
C LEU A 25 -5.74 11.43 -8.93
N ALA A 26 -6.11 10.16 -9.04
CA ALA A 26 -5.41 9.22 -9.92
C ALA A 26 -5.48 9.68 -11.39
N GLY A 27 -6.66 10.12 -11.84
CA GLY A 27 -6.84 10.67 -13.18
C GLY A 27 -6.03 11.95 -13.43
N LEU A 28 -6.00 12.88 -12.46
CA LEU A 28 -5.21 14.11 -12.57
C LEU A 28 -3.70 13.87 -12.57
N LYS A 29 -3.24 12.81 -11.89
CA LYS A 29 -1.84 12.40 -11.83
C LYS A 29 -1.41 11.49 -13.00
N ASP A 30 -2.32 11.17 -13.93
CA ASP A 30 -2.08 10.22 -15.01
C ASP A 30 -1.54 8.86 -14.49
N THR A 31 -2.11 8.37 -13.38
CA THR A 31 -1.72 7.10 -12.76
C THR A 31 -2.94 6.23 -12.47
N SER A 32 -2.69 4.94 -12.24
CA SER A 32 -3.75 4.02 -11.80
C SER A 32 -4.11 4.26 -10.33
N LEU A 33 -5.34 3.91 -9.93
CA LEU A 33 -5.74 3.96 -8.52
C LEU A 33 -4.82 3.11 -7.64
N SER A 34 -4.41 1.94 -8.10
CA SER A 34 -3.43 1.09 -7.39
C SER A 34 -2.07 1.77 -7.29
N GLY A 35 -1.60 2.46 -8.33
CA GLY A 35 -0.35 3.23 -8.30
C GLY A 35 -0.40 4.33 -7.25
N LEU A 36 -1.47 5.13 -7.26
CA LEU A 36 -1.68 6.19 -6.27
C LEU A 36 -1.70 5.65 -4.83
N VAL A 37 -2.43 4.55 -4.60
CA VAL A 37 -2.55 3.95 -3.27
C VAL A 37 -1.22 3.34 -2.81
N ASN A 38 -0.47 2.70 -3.70
CA ASN A 38 0.86 2.16 -3.38
C ASN A 38 1.83 3.28 -2.99
N GLU A 39 1.87 4.39 -3.74
CA GLU A 39 2.66 5.57 -3.38
C GLU A 39 2.30 6.09 -1.98
N ALA A 40 1.00 6.17 -1.67
CA ALA A 40 0.53 6.64 -0.37
C ALA A 40 0.91 5.69 0.78
N ILE A 41 0.84 4.38 0.57
CA ILE A 41 1.25 3.36 1.54
C ILE A 41 2.76 3.44 1.79
N GLU A 42 3.57 3.47 0.73
CA GLU A 42 5.03 3.61 0.84
C GLU A 42 5.41 4.92 1.56
N PHE A 43 4.73 6.02 1.22
CA PHE A 43 4.94 7.29 1.90
C PHE A 43 4.62 7.19 3.40
N TYR A 44 3.47 6.60 3.75
CA TYR A 44 3.07 6.41 5.15
C TYR A 44 4.11 5.59 5.93
N ILE A 45 4.53 4.44 5.40
CA ILE A 45 5.52 3.57 6.05
C ILE A 45 6.85 4.30 6.27
N ASN A 46 7.28 5.09 5.29
CA ASN A 46 8.59 5.74 5.32
C ASN A 46 8.63 7.11 6.02
N HIS A 47 7.50 7.75 6.27
CA HIS A 47 7.47 9.11 6.81
C HIS A 47 6.61 9.26 8.06
N ASN A 48 5.75 8.29 8.38
CA ASN A 48 5.01 8.30 9.63
C ASN A 48 5.89 7.77 10.78
N ALA A 49 6.25 8.64 11.72
CA ALA A 49 7.16 8.31 12.82
C ALA A 49 6.62 7.19 13.74
N GLU A 50 5.29 7.08 13.90
CA GLU A 50 4.68 6.01 14.68
C GLU A 50 4.80 4.67 13.94
N ALA A 51 4.46 4.63 12.65
CA ALA A 51 4.62 3.44 11.81
C ALA A 51 6.07 2.95 11.83
N GLN A 52 7.04 3.85 11.64
CA GLN A 52 8.47 3.50 11.71
C GLN A 52 8.88 2.97 13.08
N ARG A 53 8.40 3.58 14.17
CA ARG A 53 8.67 3.08 15.53
C ARG A 53 8.11 1.68 15.74
N LEU A 54 6.90 1.41 15.26
CA LEU A 54 6.26 0.09 15.37
C LEU A 54 7.03 -0.95 14.56
N ILE A 55 7.35 -0.64 13.30
CA ILE A 55 8.13 -1.53 12.42
C ILE A 55 9.46 -1.92 13.08
N LYS A 56 10.21 -0.96 13.62
CA LYS A 56 11.47 -1.22 14.31
C LYS A 56 11.28 -1.99 15.62
N ARG A 57 10.32 -1.59 16.44
CA ARG A 57 10.05 -2.21 17.75
C ARG A 57 9.68 -3.68 17.63
N PHE A 58 8.97 -4.05 16.56
CA PHE A 58 8.49 -5.40 16.31
C PHE A 58 9.28 -6.14 15.23
N ASN A 59 10.41 -5.58 14.75
CA ASN A 59 11.26 -6.17 13.72
C ASN A 59 10.52 -6.57 12.43
N LEU A 60 9.60 -5.72 11.95
CA LEU A 60 8.80 -5.96 10.74
C LEU A 60 9.54 -5.62 9.44
N GLU A 61 10.83 -5.32 9.51
CA GLU A 61 11.66 -4.96 8.35
C GLU A 61 12.01 -6.20 7.50
N ASP A 62 12.00 -7.40 8.10
CA ASP A 62 12.35 -8.66 7.44
C ASP A 62 11.24 -9.70 7.67
N LEU A 63 10.12 -9.53 6.94
CA LEU A 63 9.00 -10.49 6.93
C LEU A 63 9.18 -11.57 5.84
N SER A 64 10.38 -11.71 5.31
CA SER A 64 10.74 -12.65 4.25
C SER A 64 10.55 -14.12 4.66
N ASP A 65 10.54 -14.40 5.97
CA ASP A 65 10.37 -15.73 6.56
C ASP A 65 8.90 -16.16 6.77
N LEU A 66 7.90 -15.33 6.42
CA LEU A 66 6.47 -15.66 6.63
C LEU A 66 5.79 -16.32 5.42
N GLU A 67 6.54 -16.63 4.36
CA GLU A 67 6.07 -17.46 3.24
C GLU A 67 6.44 -18.95 3.47
N GLU A 68 5.81 -19.61 4.46
CA GLU A 68 5.69 -21.10 4.50
C GLU A 68 4.26 -21.55 4.21
#